data_AF-A0A6L2R7B7-F1
#
_entry.id   AF-A0A6L2R7B7-F1
#
_cell.length_a   1.000
_cell.length_b   1.000
_cell.length_c   1.000
_cell.angle_alpha   90.00
_cell.angle_beta   90.00
_cell.angle_gamma   90.00
#
_symmetry.space_group_name_H-M   'P 1'
#
loop_
_entity.id
_entity.type
_entity.pdbx_description
1 polymer ?
#
loop_
_entity_poly.entity_id
_entity_poly.type
_entity_poly.pdbx_seq_one_letter_code
_entity_poly.pdbx_strand_id
1 'polypeptide(L)'
;MSAATGNRCGHYPKRPQLTPALPIRKGKGGLPRILSLAAERAKAWYSHPQKCHVLNKGSRQTRSERREAYQVIIETVLSFLDLASLCLGVPTLDNGFVDVDMKTLVAAVGINQRRCERAIADLKEAGLMEVKQPRKLNEHGDYVGLRAIRVVTVRFFEFLGLAPMLQKERAKAAERLRRKAMQMNKKLSDLMRRASQGIRSMFTRSMPISQADQKRRETDSLRWNRLCAQYMLAGLEPEDCRRRANAELGLPADYSPGSHA
;
A
#
# COMPACT_ATOMS: atom_id res chain seq x y z
N MET A 1 48.28 -18.26 -17.54
CA MET A 1 48.57 -18.85 -16.21
C MET A 1 47.99 -17.93 -15.13
N SER A 2 46.77 -18.20 -14.68
CA SER A 2 46.07 -17.37 -13.69
C SER A 2 46.62 -17.63 -12.30
N ALA A 3 47.19 -16.62 -11.65
CA ALA A 3 47.70 -16.71 -10.28
C ALA A 3 46.59 -17.21 -9.33
N ALA A 4 46.76 -18.45 -8.87
CA ALA A 4 45.92 -19.11 -7.89
C ALA A 4 46.30 -18.61 -6.48
N THR A 5 45.99 -17.37 -6.14
CA THR A 5 45.99 -16.89 -4.75
C THR A 5 44.81 -15.94 -4.53
N GLY A 6 43.66 -16.54 -4.23
CA GLY A 6 42.42 -15.84 -3.91
C GLY A 6 41.41 -16.86 -3.38
N ASN A 7 40.41 -16.40 -2.64
CA ASN A 7 39.34 -17.18 -2.01
C ASN A 7 38.39 -17.91 -2.98
N ARG A 8 38.86 -18.27 -4.19
CA ARG A 8 38.19 -19.04 -5.24
C ARG A 8 36.77 -18.54 -5.58
N CYS A 9 36.53 -17.25 -5.39
CA CYS A 9 35.24 -16.60 -5.57
C CYS A 9 34.93 -16.23 -7.03
N GLY A 10 35.81 -16.57 -7.97
CA GLY A 10 35.69 -16.22 -9.39
C GLY A 10 36.04 -14.77 -9.74
N HIS A 11 36.44 -13.95 -8.76
CA HIS A 11 36.81 -12.55 -9.00
C HIS A 11 38.12 -12.42 -9.77
N TYR A 12 38.12 -11.60 -10.82
CA TYR A 12 39.32 -11.22 -11.55
C TYR A 12 39.53 -9.70 -11.51
N PRO A 13 40.52 -9.18 -10.76
CA PRO A 13 40.67 -7.73 -10.51
C PRO A 13 40.77 -6.86 -11.76
N LYS A 14 41.37 -7.39 -12.85
CA LYS A 14 41.55 -6.68 -14.12
C LYS A 14 40.29 -6.70 -15.01
N ARG A 15 39.33 -7.59 -14.75
CA ARG A 15 38.01 -7.67 -15.44
C ARG A 15 36.92 -7.99 -14.40
N PRO A 16 36.60 -7.03 -13.52
CA PRO A 16 35.63 -7.25 -12.46
C PRO A 16 34.21 -7.34 -13.02
N GLN A 17 33.35 -8.13 -12.37
CA GLN A 17 31.93 -8.19 -12.70
C GLN A 17 31.18 -7.11 -11.91
N LEU A 18 30.94 -5.95 -12.54
CA LEU A 18 30.31 -4.79 -11.88
C LEU A 18 28.80 -4.65 -12.14
N THR A 19 28.20 -5.65 -12.77
CA THR A 19 26.76 -5.68 -13.09
C THR A 19 26.17 -6.96 -12.51
N PRO A 20 25.03 -6.90 -11.80
CA PRO A 20 24.41 -8.08 -11.21
C PRO A 20 23.76 -8.96 -12.27
N ALA A 21 23.33 -10.17 -11.87
CA ALA A 21 22.59 -11.09 -12.75
C ALA A 21 21.29 -10.47 -13.29
N LEU A 22 20.59 -9.69 -12.46
CA LEU A 22 19.39 -8.94 -12.83
C LEU A 22 19.63 -7.43 -12.69
N PRO A 23 20.12 -6.75 -13.74
CA PRO A 23 20.39 -5.31 -13.72
C PRO A 23 19.11 -4.46 -13.72
N ILE A 24 19.26 -3.18 -13.38
CA ILE A 24 18.15 -2.22 -13.38
C ILE A 24 17.58 -2.08 -14.81
N ARG A 25 16.27 -2.30 -14.95
CA ARG A 25 15.55 -2.06 -16.21
C ARG A 25 15.49 -0.56 -16.51
N LYS A 26 16.00 -0.15 -17.68
CA LYS A 26 16.06 1.24 -18.15
C LYS A 26 15.04 1.47 -19.29
N GLY A 27 14.70 2.73 -19.56
CA GLY A 27 13.84 3.11 -20.69
C GLY A 27 12.33 2.99 -20.41
N LYS A 28 11.53 2.83 -21.47
CA LYS A 28 10.07 2.75 -21.37
C LYS A 28 9.66 1.53 -20.54
N GLY A 29 8.85 1.76 -19.49
CA GLY A 29 8.47 0.72 -18.54
C GLY A 29 9.57 0.30 -17.54
N GLY A 30 10.74 0.96 -17.59
CA GLY A 30 11.83 0.78 -16.64
C GLY A 30 11.68 1.63 -15.38
N LEU A 31 12.67 1.52 -14.49
CA LEU A 31 12.73 2.30 -13.26
C LEU A 31 13.16 3.76 -13.51
N PRO A 32 12.82 4.70 -12.61
CA PRO A 32 13.23 6.10 -12.74
C PRO A 32 14.75 6.27 -12.90
N ARG A 33 15.15 7.23 -13.74
CA ARG A 33 16.56 7.45 -14.15
C ARG A 33 17.51 7.62 -12.95
N ILE A 34 17.05 8.19 -11.84
CA ILE A 34 17.87 8.36 -10.63
C ILE A 34 18.49 7.04 -10.15
N LEU A 35 17.77 5.91 -10.25
CA LEU A 35 18.26 4.62 -9.76
C LEU A 35 19.38 4.07 -10.64
N SER A 36 19.21 4.12 -11.95
CA SER A 36 20.28 3.72 -12.89
C SER A 36 21.48 4.66 -12.84
N LEU A 37 21.25 5.97 -12.67
CA LEU A 37 22.32 6.96 -12.51
C LEU A 37 23.09 6.75 -11.20
N ALA A 38 22.39 6.41 -10.10
CA ALA A 38 23.03 6.09 -8.83
C ALA A 38 23.94 4.86 -8.95
N ALA A 39 23.47 3.78 -9.59
CA ALA A 39 24.28 2.61 -9.88
C ALA A 39 25.49 2.94 -10.76
N GLU A 40 25.30 3.73 -11.83
CA GLU A 40 26.38 4.18 -12.72
C GLU A 40 27.46 4.98 -11.96
N ARG A 41 27.06 5.92 -11.08
CA ARG A 41 27.99 6.70 -10.26
C ARG A 41 28.69 5.84 -9.20
N ALA A 42 27.99 4.89 -8.58
CA ALA A 42 28.55 3.99 -7.59
C ALA A 42 29.66 3.10 -8.17
N LYS A 43 29.53 2.65 -9.43
CA LYS A 43 30.56 1.82 -10.11
C LYS A 43 31.95 2.45 -10.09
N ALA A 44 32.05 3.78 -10.08
CA ALA A 44 33.33 4.48 -9.96
C ALA A 44 34.07 4.18 -8.65
N TRP A 45 33.36 3.78 -7.58
CA TRP A 45 33.94 3.42 -6.27
C TRP A 45 34.79 2.15 -6.33
N TYR A 46 34.61 1.28 -7.33
CA TYR A 46 35.47 0.11 -7.49
C TYR A 46 36.93 0.51 -7.77
N SER A 47 37.12 1.42 -8.73
CA SER A 47 38.44 1.92 -9.14
C SER A 47 38.94 3.08 -8.27
N HIS A 48 38.01 3.85 -7.69
CA HIS A 48 38.31 5.02 -6.86
C HIS A 48 37.66 4.88 -5.48
N PRO A 49 38.14 3.97 -4.61
CA PRO A 49 37.52 3.68 -3.32
C PRO A 49 37.44 4.91 -2.39
N GLN A 50 38.28 5.92 -2.58
CA GLN A 50 38.22 7.16 -1.79
C GLN A 50 36.98 8.01 -2.06
N LYS A 51 36.32 7.84 -3.23
CA LYS A 51 35.03 8.50 -3.51
C LYS A 51 33.89 8.03 -2.60
N CYS A 52 34.06 6.89 -1.93
CA CYS A 52 33.18 6.40 -0.88
C CYS A 52 34.03 5.87 0.27
N HIS A 53 34.74 6.78 0.93
CA HIS A 53 35.68 6.46 2.00
C HIS A 53 35.02 5.69 3.17
N VAL A 54 33.71 5.84 3.38
CA VAL A 54 32.94 5.13 4.42
C VAL A 54 32.87 3.61 4.21
N LEU A 55 33.16 3.11 2.99
CA LEU A 55 33.26 1.67 2.71
C LEU A 55 34.70 1.14 2.79
N ASN A 56 35.67 1.99 3.14
CA ASN A 56 37.03 1.57 3.46
C ASN A 56 37.14 1.34 4.96
N LYS A 57 37.54 0.13 5.37
CA LYS A 57 37.72 -0.19 6.79
C LYS A 57 39.13 0.20 7.23
N GLY A 58 39.22 1.30 7.98
CA GLY A 58 40.47 1.78 8.58
C GLY A 58 41.47 2.33 7.55
N SER A 59 42.76 2.20 7.84
CA SER A 59 43.85 2.76 7.02
C SER A 59 44.18 1.94 5.76
N ARG A 60 43.61 0.74 5.61
CA ARG A 60 43.90 -0.16 4.49
C ARG A 60 42.76 -0.17 3.49
N GLN A 61 43.11 -0.19 2.21
CA GLN A 61 42.13 -0.30 1.13
C GLN A 61 41.38 -1.64 1.19
N THR A 62 40.04 -1.59 1.15
CA THR A 62 39.18 -2.77 1.03
C THR A 62 39.56 -3.59 -0.21
N ARG A 63 39.60 -4.93 -0.12
CA ARG A 63 40.02 -5.81 -1.25
C ARG A 63 39.15 -5.64 -2.50
N SER A 64 39.71 -5.86 -3.70
CA SER A 64 38.98 -5.67 -4.96
C SER A 64 37.73 -6.54 -5.10
N GLU A 65 37.80 -7.82 -4.71
CA GLU A 65 36.64 -8.73 -4.68
C GLU A 65 35.48 -8.18 -3.84
N ARG A 66 35.83 -7.57 -2.71
CA ARG A 66 34.88 -6.99 -1.77
C ARG A 66 34.23 -5.74 -2.36
N ARG A 67 35.02 -4.91 -3.04
CA ARG A 67 34.53 -3.73 -3.77
C ARG A 67 33.65 -4.11 -4.96
N GLU A 68 33.96 -5.20 -5.66
CA GLU A 68 33.11 -5.77 -6.72
C GLU A 68 31.73 -6.15 -6.16
N ALA A 69 31.71 -6.86 -5.02
CA ALA A 69 30.47 -7.25 -4.37
C ALA A 69 29.60 -6.03 -4.02
N TYR A 70 30.19 -4.91 -3.58
CA TYR A 70 29.42 -3.69 -3.36
C TYR A 70 28.71 -3.20 -4.62
N GLN A 71 29.36 -3.23 -5.79
CA GLN A 71 28.78 -2.67 -7.02
C GLN A 71 27.54 -3.44 -7.45
N VAL A 72 27.64 -4.76 -7.48
CA VAL A 72 26.51 -5.62 -7.87
C VAL A 72 25.39 -5.56 -6.84
N ILE A 73 25.70 -5.49 -5.54
CA ILE A 73 24.70 -5.35 -4.48
C ILE A 73 24.00 -4.00 -4.56
N ILE A 74 24.73 -2.90 -4.76
CA ILE A 74 24.15 -1.57 -4.89
C ILE A 74 23.16 -1.52 -6.06
N GLU A 75 23.54 -2.04 -7.23
CA GLU A 75 22.64 -2.04 -8.39
C GLU A 75 21.40 -2.93 -8.14
N THR A 76 21.55 -4.09 -7.52
CA THR A 76 20.40 -4.94 -7.15
C THR A 76 19.50 -4.30 -6.09
N VAL A 77 20.07 -3.69 -5.05
CA VAL A 77 19.31 -2.98 -4.03
C VAL A 77 18.46 -1.87 -4.65
N LEU A 78 19.06 -1.11 -5.59
CA LEU A 78 18.38 -0.05 -6.31
C LEU A 78 17.30 -0.57 -7.27
N SER A 79 17.38 -1.82 -7.75
CA SER A 79 16.33 -2.40 -8.60
C SER A 79 15.07 -2.80 -7.82
N PHE A 80 15.18 -2.97 -6.50
CA PHE A 80 14.06 -3.23 -5.59
C PHE A 80 13.63 -2.01 -4.77
N LEU A 81 14.22 -0.84 -5.01
CA LEU A 81 13.98 0.34 -4.19
C LEU A 81 12.65 1.01 -4.55
N ASP A 82 11.75 1.14 -3.59
CA ASP A 82 10.64 2.08 -3.68
C ASP A 82 11.12 3.50 -3.33
N LEU A 83 11.01 4.44 -4.26
CA LEU A 83 11.51 5.79 -4.05
C LEU A 83 10.72 6.58 -2.99
N ALA A 84 9.43 6.30 -2.80
CA ALA A 84 8.64 7.06 -1.83
C ALA A 84 9.12 6.77 -0.39
N SER A 85 9.23 5.50 -0.04
CA SER A 85 9.65 5.03 1.28
C SER A 85 11.16 4.88 1.45
N LEU A 86 11.91 4.70 0.35
CA LEU A 86 13.29 4.21 0.31
C LEU A 86 13.46 2.78 0.86
N CYS A 87 12.36 2.05 1.03
CA CYS A 87 12.40 0.65 1.42
C CYS A 87 12.63 -0.26 0.21
N LEU A 88 13.26 -1.41 0.45
CA LEU A 88 13.37 -2.47 -0.54
C LEU A 88 12.15 -3.37 -0.46
N GLY A 89 11.44 -3.53 -1.57
CA GLY A 89 10.32 -4.46 -1.62
C GLY A 89 9.82 -4.71 -3.03
N VAL A 90 8.94 -5.69 -3.12
CA VAL A 90 8.25 -6.05 -4.36
C VAL A 90 6.76 -5.81 -4.14
N PRO A 91 6.09 -5.02 -4.98
CA PRO A 91 4.63 -4.93 -4.95
C PRO A 91 4.06 -6.29 -5.38
N THR A 92 3.23 -6.86 -4.51
CA THR A 92 2.48 -8.10 -4.73
C THR A 92 0.99 -7.77 -4.78
N LEU A 93 0.22 -8.59 -5.49
CA LEU A 93 -1.23 -8.41 -5.59
C LEU A 93 -1.92 -8.67 -4.25
N ASP A 94 -1.52 -9.75 -3.56
CA ASP A 94 -2.24 -10.24 -2.38
C ASP A 94 -1.78 -9.58 -1.08
N ASN A 95 -0.47 -9.28 -0.96
CA ASN A 95 0.13 -8.82 0.29
C ASN A 95 0.65 -7.37 0.22
N GLY A 96 0.28 -6.63 -0.84
CA GLY A 96 0.78 -5.28 -1.06
C GLY A 96 2.31 -5.25 -1.20
N PHE A 97 2.97 -4.32 -0.52
CA PHE A 97 4.42 -4.17 -0.60
C PHE A 97 5.12 -5.12 0.36
N VAL A 98 5.81 -6.13 -0.17
CA VAL A 98 6.50 -7.16 0.62
C VAL A 98 8.00 -6.92 0.60
N ASP A 99 8.62 -6.90 1.77
CA ASP A 99 10.07 -6.75 1.90
C ASP A 99 10.82 -7.86 1.16
N VAL A 100 11.92 -7.48 0.49
CA VAL A 100 12.77 -8.43 -0.24
C VAL A 100 13.53 -9.32 0.75
N ASP A 101 13.40 -10.63 0.60
CA ASP A 101 14.17 -11.58 1.41
C ASP A 101 15.60 -11.79 0.87
N MET A 102 16.46 -12.41 1.68
CA MET A 102 17.86 -12.64 1.29
C MET A 102 17.98 -13.58 0.09
N LYS A 103 17.06 -14.54 -0.06
CA LYS A 103 17.08 -15.52 -1.16
C LYS A 103 16.83 -14.82 -2.50
N THR A 104 15.84 -13.93 -2.56
CA THR A 104 15.55 -13.10 -3.73
C THR A 104 16.73 -12.17 -4.05
N LEU A 105 17.34 -11.53 -3.06
CA LEU A 105 18.52 -10.69 -3.27
C LEU A 105 19.68 -11.50 -3.87
N VAL A 106 20.01 -12.65 -3.29
CA VAL A 106 21.11 -13.51 -3.76
C VAL A 106 20.90 -13.95 -5.21
N ALA A 107 19.68 -14.37 -5.55
CA ALA A 107 19.32 -14.75 -6.93
C ALA A 107 19.47 -13.58 -7.91
N ALA A 108 19.06 -12.38 -7.51
CA ALA A 108 19.14 -11.19 -8.36
C ALA A 108 20.56 -10.64 -8.53
N VAL A 109 21.41 -10.75 -7.49
CA VAL A 109 22.81 -10.29 -7.54
C VAL A 109 23.67 -11.23 -8.37
N GLY A 110 23.50 -12.55 -8.21
CA GLY A 110 24.33 -13.55 -8.87
C GLY A 110 25.69 -13.81 -8.21
N ILE A 111 25.81 -13.53 -6.91
CA ILE A 111 27.00 -13.89 -6.09
C ILE A 111 26.59 -14.77 -4.91
N ASN A 112 27.55 -15.49 -4.32
CA ASN A 112 27.30 -16.33 -3.15
C ASN A 112 26.67 -15.54 -1.98
N GLN A 113 25.74 -16.17 -1.25
CA GLN A 113 25.04 -15.61 -0.10
C GLN A 113 25.95 -14.93 0.92
N ARG A 114 27.09 -15.54 1.30
CA ARG A 114 28.01 -14.93 2.27
C ARG A 114 28.62 -13.63 1.76
N ARG A 115 28.90 -13.51 0.45
CA ARG A 115 29.40 -12.26 -0.14
C ARG A 115 28.31 -11.18 -0.11
N CYS A 116 27.08 -11.56 -0.44
CA CYS A 116 25.90 -10.69 -0.38
C CYS A 116 25.64 -10.15 1.04
N GLU A 117 25.49 -11.04 2.02
CA GLU A 117 25.25 -10.70 3.43
C GLU A 117 26.32 -9.77 3.98
N ARG A 118 27.59 -10.14 3.75
CA ARG A 118 28.70 -9.33 4.20
C ARG A 118 28.66 -7.95 3.53
N ALA A 119 28.34 -7.83 2.24
CA ALA A 119 28.28 -6.53 1.56
C ALA A 119 27.16 -5.65 2.12
N ILE A 120 25.99 -6.23 2.39
CA ILE A 120 24.88 -5.54 3.06
C ILE A 120 25.29 -5.09 4.47
N ALA A 121 26.02 -5.92 5.22
CA ALA A 121 26.54 -5.54 6.54
C ALA A 121 27.47 -4.33 6.47
N ASP A 122 28.36 -4.26 5.48
CA ASP A 122 29.24 -3.10 5.29
C ASP A 122 28.47 -1.83 4.88
N LEU A 123 27.45 -1.95 4.01
CA LEU A 123 26.57 -0.82 3.67
C LEU A 123 25.82 -0.31 4.90
N LYS A 124 25.41 -1.22 5.78
CA LYS A 124 24.77 -0.89 7.07
C LYS A 124 25.74 -0.16 8.00
N GLU A 125 26.93 -0.71 8.19
CA GLU A 125 27.99 -0.13 9.04
C GLU A 125 28.41 1.26 8.56
N ALA A 126 28.47 1.46 7.23
CA ALA A 126 28.77 2.75 6.61
C ALA A 126 27.63 3.79 6.72
N GLY A 127 26.46 3.40 7.26
CA GLY A 127 25.28 4.26 7.34
C GLY A 127 24.69 4.59 5.97
N LEU A 128 24.91 3.75 4.96
CA LEU A 128 24.32 3.90 3.63
C LEU A 128 22.98 3.15 3.53
N MET A 129 22.75 2.17 4.40
CA MET A 129 21.54 1.38 4.51
C MET A 129 21.17 1.15 5.97
N GLU A 130 19.88 1.08 6.29
CA GLU A 130 19.37 0.59 7.56
C GLU A 130 18.73 -0.78 7.36
N VAL A 131 18.90 -1.68 8.33
CA VAL A 131 18.32 -3.02 8.32
C VAL A 131 17.72 -3.32 9.68
N LYS A 132 16.41 -3.52 9.72
CA LYS A 132 15.65 -3.91 10.91
C LYS A 132 14.92 -5.22 10.64
N GLN A 133 15.06 -6.20 11.53
CA GLN A 133 14.31 -7.45 11.45
C GLN A 133 13.17 -7.42 12.48
N PRO A 134 11.90 -7.26 12.05
CA PRO A 134 10.77 -7.36 12.95
C PRO A 134 10.63 -8.80 13.47
N ARG A 135 10.01 -8.94 14.63
CA ARG A 135 9.68 -10.23 15.25
C ARG A 135 8.21 -10.21 15.64
N LYS A 136 7.54 -11.35 15.56
CA LYS A 136 6.16 -11.54 16.05
C LYS A 136 6.10 -12.77 16.94
N LEU A 137 5.16 -12.80 17.87
CA LEU A 137 4.80 -14.02 18.59
C LEU A 137 3.99 -14.93 17.65
N ASN A 138 4.27 -16.23 17.68
CA ASN A 138 3.43 -17.24 17.04
C ASN A 138 2.27 -17.64 17.97
N GLU A 139 1.38 -18.50 17.49
CA GLU A 139 0.24 -19.03 18.25
C GLU A 139 0.65 -19.87 19.47
N HIS A 140 1.90 -20.36 19.48
CA HIS A 140 2.49 -21.14 20.57
C HIS A 140 3.25 -20.27 21.59
N GLY A 141 3.29 -18.95 21.42
CA GLY A 141 4.00 -18.02 22.31
C GLY A 141 5.49 -17.83 22.03
N ASP A 142 6.04 -18.39 20.95
CA ASP A 142 7.44 -18.20 20.54
C ASP A 142 7.62 -16.98 19.64
N TYR A 143 8.78 -16.31 19.77
CA TYR A 143 9.17 -15.25 18.84
C TYR A 143 9.69 -15.82 17.52
N VAL A 144 8.98 -15.51 16.42
CA VAL A 144 9.43 -15.80 15.06
C VAL A 144 9.92 -14.53 14.35
N GLY A 145 11.05 -14.65 13.66
CA GLY A 145 11.62 -13.57 12.86
C GLY A 145 10.83 -13.35 11.57
N LEU A 146 10.43 -12.11 11.31
CA LEU A 146 9.86 -11.69 10.03
C LEU A 146 10.97 -11.34 9.03
N ARG A 147 10.57 -11.04 7.79
CA ARG A 147 11.47 -10.52 6.77
C ARG A 147 12.09 -9.22 7.23
N ALA A 148 13.37 -9.03 6.96
CA ALA A 148 14.06 -7.81 7.33
C ALA A 148 13.63 -6.65 6.42
N ILE A 149 13.23 -5.55 7.05
CA ILE A 149 13.00 -4.26 6.41
C ILE A 149 14.37 -3.65 6.14
N ARG A 150 14.61 -3.27 4.88
CA ARG A 150 15.86 -2.62 4.46
C ARG A 150 15.53 -1.27 3.85
N VAL A 151 16.22 -0.23 4.30
CA VAL A 151 15.99 1.14 3.87
C VAL A 151 17.29 1.71 3.35
N VAL A 152 17.30 2.24 2.12
CA VAL A 152 18.44 3.01 1.61
C VAL A 152 18.37 4.42 2.20
N THR A 153 19.45 4.87 2.82
CA THR A 153 19.47 6.19 3.46
C THR A 153 19.57 7.31 2.42
N VAL A 154 19.15 8.52 2.79
CA VAL A 154 19.38 9.72 1.95
C VAL A 154 20.88 9.96 1.75
N ARG A 155 21.69 9.67 2.77
CA ARG A 155 23.16 9.75 2.75
C ARG A 155 23.79 8.99 1.59
N PHE A 156 23.23 7.85 1.19
CA PHE A 156 23.69 7.12 0.01
C PHE A 156 23.62 7.97 -1.27
N PHE A 157 22.54 8.72 -1.47
CA PHE A 157 22.39 9.60 -2.62
C PHE A 157 23.21 10.89 -2.49
N GLU A 158 23.46 11.36 -1.27
CA GLU A 158 24.37 12.49 -1.01
C GLU A 158 25.81 12.17 -1.43
N PHE A 159 26.32 11.00 -1.06
CA PHE A 159 27.64 10.52 -1.52
C PHE A 159 27.76 10.44 -3.04
N LEU A 160 26.65 10.22 -3.72
CA LEU A 160 26.59 10.16 -5.17
C LEU A 160 26.32 11.53 -5.81
N GLY A 161 26.15 12.61 -5.03
CA GLY A 161 25.78 13.94 -5.55
C GLY A 161 24.40 13.97 -6.21
N LEU A 162 23.45 13.21 -5.67
CA LEU A 162 22.09 13.03 -6.20
C LEU A 162 20.99 13.55 -5.27
N ALA A 163 21.32 14.15 -4.12
CA ALA A 163 20.32 14.57 -3.13
C ALA A 163 19.21 15.50 -3.69
N PRO A 164 19.50 16.54 -4.51
CA PRO A 164 18.43 17.37 -5.09
C PRO A 164 17.53 16.59 -6.06
N MET A 165 18.11 15.66 -6.82
CA MET A 165 17.33 14.78 -7.72
C MET A 165 16.47 13.82 -6.92
N LEU A 166 16.99 13.28 -5.81
CA LEU A 166 16.26 12.39 -4.91
C LEU A 166 15.02 13.08 -4.38
N GLN A 167 15.13 14.28 -3.82
CA GLN A 167 13.97 15.02 -3.31
C GLN A 167 12.85 15.15 -4.35
N LYS A 168 13.20 15.54 -5.59
CA LYS A 168 12.24 15.67 -6.69
C LYS A 168 11.61 14.34 -7.07
N GLU A 169 12.40 13.27 -7.21
CA GLU A 169 11.88 11.96 -7.59
C GLU A 169 11.05 11.30 -6.48
N ARG A 170 11.41 11.52 -5.20
CA ARG A 170 10.60 11.08 -4.05
C ARG A 170 9.25 11.79 -4.01
N ALA A 171 9.21 13.10 -4.20
CA ALA A 171 7.96 13.86 -4.27
C ALA A 171 7.06 13.35 -5.41
N LYS A 172 7.63 13.11 -6.59
CA LYS A 172 6.90 12.52 -7.73
C LYS A 172 6.40 11.10 -7.44
N ALA A 173 7.17 10.29 -6.74
CA ALA A 173 6.79 8.92 -6.37
C ALA A 173 5.64 8.93 -5.36
N ALA A 174 5.75 9.75 -4.30
CA ALA A 174 4.71 9.91 -3.28
C ALA A 174 3.40 10.43 -3.89
N GLU A 175 3.48 11.43 -4.78
CA GLU A 175 2.31 11.97 -5.48
C GLU A 175 1.64 10.91 -6.37
N ARG A 176 2.43 10.07 -7.07
CA ARG A 176 1.90 8.95 -7.84
C ARG A 176 1.15 7.94 -6.96
N LEU A 177 1.66 7.64 -5.77
CA LEU A 177 0.98 6.77 -4.82
C LEU A 177 -0.32 7.39 -4.30
N ARG A 178 -0.30 8.69 -3.94
CA ARG A 178 -1.50 9.42 -3.51
C ARG A 178 -2.59 9.41 -4.57
N ARG A 179 -2.25 9.69 -5.83
CA ARG A 179 -3.20 9.65 -6.95
C ARG A 179 -3.80 8.28 -7.16
N LYS A 180 -2.99 7.21 -7.09
CA LYS A 180 -3.48 5.83 -7.18
C LYS A 180 -4.43 5.51 -6.04
N ALA A 181 -4.09 5.88 -4.80
CA ALA A 181 -4.96 5.67 -3.64
C ALA A 181 -6.30 6.42 -3.78
N MET A 182 -6.28 7.68 -4.21
CA MET A 182 -7.50 8.47 -4.47
C MET A 182 -8.38 7.83 -5.55
N GLN A 183 -7.78 7.35 -6.64
CA GLN A 183 -8.52 6.66 -7.71
C GLN A 183 -9.16 5.36 -7.23
N MET A 184 -8.44 4.58 -6.41
CA MET A 184 -8.97 3.34 -5.83
C MET A 184 -10.11 3.62 -4.85
N ASN A 185 -9.96 4.63 -3.98
CA ASN A 185 -11.01 5.05 -3.06
C ASN A 185 -12.25 5.54 -3.81
N LYS A 186 -12.07 6.31 -4.90
CA LYS A 186 -13.19 6.74 -5.76
C LYS A 186 -13.92 5.55 -6.36
N LYS A 187 -13.19 4.58 -6.94
CA LYS A 187 -13.78 3.35 -7.51
C LYS A 187 -14.53 2.53 -6.47
N LEU A 188 -13.97 2.39 -5.27
CA LEU A 188 -14.63 1.71 -4.16
C LEU A 188 -15.91 2.44 -3.74
N SER A 189 -15.85 3.77 -3.62
CA SER A 189 -17.02 4.60 -3.27
C SER A 189 -18.11 4.51 -4.33
N ASP A 190 -17.76 4.49 -5.62
CA ASP A 190 -18.70 4.31 -6.72
C ASP A 190 -19.32 2.91 -6.71
N LEU A 191 -18.53 1.87 -6.42
CA LEU A 191 -19.04 0.50 -6.26
C LEU A 191 -20.04 0.42 -5.10
N MET A 192 -19.68 0.95 -3.93
CA MET A 192 -20.55 1.00 -2.74
C MET A 192 -21.83 1.79 -3.02
N ARG A 193 -21.73 2.92 -3.72
CA ARG A 193 -22.89 3.70 -4.15
C ARG A 193 -23.82 2.88 -5.03
N ARG A 194 -23.30 2.18 -6.04
CA ARG A 194 -24.11 1.30 -6.90
C ARG A 194 -24.76 0.16 -6.12
N ALA A 195 -24.01 -0.50 -5.24
CA ALA A 195 -24.55 -1.56 -4.38
C ALA A 195 -25.69 -1.03 -3.49
N SER A 196 -25.50 0.11 -2.83
CA SER A 196 -26.53 0.74 -2.00
C SER A 196 -27.75 1.21 -2.79
N GLN A 197 -27.58 1.67 -4.04
CA GLN A 197 -28.69 2.05 -4.92
C GLN A 197 -29.46 0.82 -5.42
N GLY A 198 -28.77 -0.27 -5.74
CA GLY A 198 -29.39 -1.55 -6.07
C GLY A 198 -30.21 -2.09 -4.90
N ILE A 199 -29.66 -2.04 -3.69
CA ILE A 199 -30.36 -2.39 -2.45
C ILE A 199 -31.57 -1.48 -2.21
N ARG A 200 -31.43 -0.16 -2.35
CA ARG A 200 -32.56 0.79 -2.25
C ARG A 200 -33.63 0.47 -3.30
N SER A 201 -33.27 0.17 -4.54
CA SER A 201 -34.25 -0.16 -5.61
C SER A 201 -35.04 -1.43 -5.33
N MET A 202 -34.48 -2.37 -4.56
CA MET A 202 -35.18 -3.57 -4.07
C MET A 202 -36.14 -3.25 -2.92
N PHE A 203 -35.79 -2.32 -2.02
CA PHE A 203 -36.65 -1.89 -0.91
C PHE A 203 -37.66 -0.79 -1.29
N THR A 204 -37.42 -0.03 -2.36
CA THR A 204 -38.36 0.98 -2.90
C THR A 204 -39.23 0.44 -4.03
N ARG A 205 -39.18 -0.87 -4.33
CA ARG A 205 -40.24 -1.57 -5.07
C ARG A 205 -41.47 -1.74 -4.15
N SER A 206 -41.89 -0.64 -3.52
CA SER A 206 -43.26 -0.50 -3.07
C SER A 206 -44.12 -0.43 -4.33
N MET A 207 -45.11 -1.32 -4.43
CA MET A 207 -46.10 -1.33 -5.51
C MET A 207 -46.61 0.11 -5.71
N PRO A 208 -46.72 0.62 -6.95
CA PRO A 208 -47.27 1.96 -7.16
C PRO A 208 -48.70 1.96 -6.65
N ILE A 209 -48.94 2.60 -5.50
CA ILE A 209 -50.28 2.92 -5.02
C ILE A 209 -50.86 3.83 -6.09
N SER A 210 -51.94 3.39 -6.73
CA SER A 210 -52.63 4.16 -7.76
C SER A 210 -52.97 5.56 -7.22
N GLN A 211 -52.85 6.61 -8.05
CA GLN A 211 -53.28 7.96 -7.64
C GLN A 211 -54.75 7.98 -7.17
N ALA A 212 -55.57 7.04 -7.64
CA ALA A 212 -56.94 6.85 -7.17
C ALA A 212 -56.98 6.32 -5.72
N ASP A 213 -56.14 5.35 -5.37
CA ASP A 213 -56.03 4.81 -4.01
C ASP A 213 -55.43 5.82 -3.03
N GLN A 214 -54.49 6.64 -3.49
CA GLN A 214 -53.88 7.68 -2.69
C GLN A 214 -54.89 8.80 -2.35
N LYS A 215 -55.66 9.26 -3.34
CA LYS A 215 -56.78 10.18 -3.11
C LYS A 215 -57.83 9.58 -2.19
N ARG A 216 -58.15 8.29 -2.34
CA ARG A 216 -59.13 7.60 -1.49
C ARG A 216 -58.66 7.53 -0.03
N ARG A 217 -57.40 7.18 0.20
CA ARG A 217 -56.77 7.17 1.54
C ARG A 217 -56.69 8.55 2.17
N GLU A 218 -56.39 9.58 1.39
CA GLU A 218 -56.42 10.97 1.85
C GLU A 218 -57.84 11.40 2.25
N THR A 219 -58.85 11.05 1.45
CA THR A 219 -60.25 11.33 1.80
C THR A 219 -60.72 10.57 3.03
N ASP A 220 -60.30 9.31 3.19
CA ASP A 220 -60.69 8.47 4.34
C ASP A 220 -59.98 8.94 5.62
N SER A 221 -58.70 9.33 5.53
CA SER A 221 -57.96 9.90 6.66
C SER A 221 -58.55 11.24 7.12
N LEU A 222 -58.96 12.10 6.19
CA LEU A 222 -59.63 13.36 6.51
C LEU A 222 -61.00 13.15 7.16
N ARG A 223 -61.78 12.17 6.68
CA ARG A 223 -63.07 11.79 7.27
C ARG A 223 -62.88 11.24 8.68
N TRP A 224 -61.90 10.35 8.85
CA TRP A 224 -61.55 9.78 10.14
C TRP A 224 -61.10 10.84 11.14
N ASN A 225 -60.20 11.74 10.74
CA ASN A 225 -59.72 12.83 11.60
C ASN A 225 -60.84 13.77 12.02
N ARG A 226 -61.80 14.08 11.13
CA ARG A 226 -62.97 14.91 11.47
C ARG A 226 -63.87 14.23 12.49
N LEU A 227 -64.19 12.95 12.31
CA LEU A 227 -65.04 12.21 13.25
C LEU A 227 -64.36 12.03 14.61
N CYS A 228 -63.08 11.65 14.63
CA CYS A 228 -62.31 11.57 15.87
C CYS A 228 -62.27 12.92 16.61
N ALA A 229 -62.01 14.02 15.90
CA ALA A 229 -62.01 15.36 16.50
C ALA A 229 -63.40 15.76 17.04
N GLN A 230 -64.48 15.40 16.33
CA GLN A 230 -65.84 15.65 16.80
C GLN A 230 -66.14 14.90 18.11
N TYR A 231 -65.73 13.64 18.23
CA TYR A 231 -65.88 12.87 19.46
C TYR A 231 -65.00 13.38 20.61
N MET A 232 -63.78 13.82 20.31
CA MET A 232 -62.90 14.45 21.31
C MET A 232 -63.49 15.76 21.84
N LEU A 233 -64.05 16.60 20.96
CA LEU A 233 -64.72 17.83 21.36
C LEU A 233 -66.00 17.58 22.18
N ALA A 234 -66.63 16.42 21.99
CA ALA A 234 -67.75 15.95 22.82
C ALA A 234 -67.30 15.34 24.17
N GLY A 235 -65.99 15.37 24.49
CA GLY A 235 -65.44 14.96 25.77
C GLY A 235 -65.22 13.45 25.93
N LEU A 236 -65.18 12.69 24.84
CA LEU A 236 -64.88 11.25 24.90
C LEU A 236 -63.37 11.00 25.02
N GLU A 237 -63.02 9.92 25.71
CA GLU A 237 -61.63 9.47 25.80
C GLU A 237 -61.06 9.10 24.41
N PRO A 238 -59.76 9.31 24.15
CA PRO A 238 -59.16 9.14 22.83
C PRO A 238 -59.34 7.74 22.21
N GLU A 239 -59.31 6.69 23.04
CA GLU A 239 -59.52 5.32 22.55
C GLU A 239 -60.97 5.06 22.13
N ASP A 240 -61.93 5.68 22.82
CA ASP A 240 -63.34 5.58 22.49
C ASP A 240 -63.68 6.39 21.23
N CYS A 241 -63.03 7.55 21.06
CA CYS A 241 -63.10 8.34 19.83
C CYS A 241 -62.66 7.52 18.61
N ARG A 242 -61.49 6.87 18.71
CA ARG A 242 -60.96 5.98 17.65
C ARG A 242 -61.93 4.84 17.35
N ARG A 243 -62.40 4.14 18.38
CA ARG A 243 -63.30 2.99 18.21
C ARG A 243 -64.61 3.38 17.53
N ARG A 244 -65.18 4.53 17.91
CA ARG A 244 -66.42 5.04 17.33
C ARG A 244 -66.23 5.54 15.89
N ALA A 245 -65.16 6.29 15.63
CA ALA A 245 -64.83 6.72 14.27
C ALA A 245 -64.57 5.52 13.34
N ASN A 246 -63.91 4.47 13.83
CA ASN A 246 -63.71 3.22 13.09
C ASN A 246 -65.05 2.51 12.82
N ALA A 247 -65.90 2.35 13.84
CA ALA A 247 -67.21 1.72 13.68
C ALA A 247 -68.11 2.48 12.69
N GLU A 248 -68.11 3.81 12.74
CA GLU A 248 -68.93 4.67 11.88
C GLU A 248 -68.45 4.68 10.42
N LEU A 249 -67.14 4.57 10.20
CA LEU A 249 -66.56 4.46 8.86
C LEU A 249 -66.46 3.01 8.36
N GLY A 250 -66.91 2.02 9.14
CA GLY A 250 -66.81 0.60 8.81
C GLY A 250 -65.37 0.06 8.73
N LEU A 251 -64.45 0.68 9.46
CA LEU A 251 -63.02 0.34 9.50
C LEU A 251 -62.71 -0.67 10.63
N PRO A 252 -61.63 -1.46 10.51
CA PRO A 252 -61.18 -2.36 11.58
C PRO A 252 -61.00 -1.64 12.93
N ALA A 253 -61.27 -2.33 14.03
CA ALA A 253 -61.22 -1.73 15.37
C ALA A 253 -59.83 -1.19 15.76
N ASP A 254 -58.78 -1.80 15.22
CA ASP A 254 -57.37 -1.45 15.40
C ASP A 254 -56.84 -0.45 14.35
N TYR A 255 -57.67 -0.01 13.41
CA TYR A 255 -57.27 0.95 12.39
C TYR A 255 -56.92 2.31 13.02
N SER A 256 -55.77 2.84 12.62
CA SER A 256 -55.36 4.22 12.92
C SER A 256 -54.58 4.77 11.73
N PRO A 257 -54.93 5.95 11.19
CA PRO A 257 -54.17 6.58 10.13
C PRO A 257 -52.71 6.80 10.58
N GLY A 258 -51.75 6.21 9.86
CA GLY A 258 -50.31 6.37 10.13
C GLY A 258 -49.61 5.20 10.84
N SER A 259 -50.31 4.14 11.24
CA SER A 259 -49.69 2.98 11.93
C SER A 259 -48.93 2.00 11.02
N HIS A 260 -48.94 2.22 9.71
CA HIS A 260 -48.12 1.46 8.75
C HIS A 260 -47.38 2.44 7.83
N ALA A 261 -46.17 2.82 8.25
CA ALA A 261 -45.14 3.45 7.45
C ALA A 261 -43.81 2.73 7.69
#